data_AF-A0A6L4ZAR4-F1
#
_entry.id   AF-A0A6L4ZAR4-F1
#
_cell.length_a   1.000
_cell.length_b   1.000
_cell.length_c   1.000
_cell.angle_alpha   90.00
_cell.angle_beta   90.00
_cell.angle_gamma   90.00
#
_symmetry.space_group_name_H-M   'P 1'
#
loop_
_entity.id
_entity.type
_entity.pdbx_description
1 polymer ?
#
loop_
_entity_poly.entity_id
_entity_poly.type
_entity_poly.pdbx_seq_one_letter_code
_entity_poly.pdbx_strand_id
1 'polypeptide(L)'
;RNYVPAILAIIAIAKQPEAYQVEVKPEASWQFDRVMVTGNTLLTTIADTLALSTDTLYRFNPQLLSSTVPPSSYSLRIPKGIDAKRLALLTTGESQTDYKTRNVVKKKAKGN
;
A
#
# COMPACT_ATOMS: atom_id res chain seq x y z
N ARG A 1 -10.41 17.06 -32.69
CA ARG A 1 -9.63 17.14 -31.43
C ARG A 1 -10.27 18.25 -30.58
N ASN A 2 -11.20 17.93 -29.66
CA ASN A 2 -12.05 18.89 -28.95
C ASN A 2 -12.00 18.69 -27.42
N TYR A 3 -10.79 18.67 -26.85
CA TYR A 3 -10.62 18.38 -25.42
C TYR A 3 -11.05 19.56 -24.55
N VAL A 4 -10.87 20.80 -25.03
CA VAL A 4 -11.20 22.01 -24.28
C VAL A 4 -12.72 22.11 -24.03
N PRO A 5 -13.61 22.02 -25.04
CA PRO A 5 -15.05 22.02 -24.79
C PRO A 5 -15.51 20.87 -23.87
N ALA A 6 -14.94 19.67 -24.04
CA ALA A 6 -15.28 18.52 -23.22
C ALA A 6 -14.91 18.71 -21.74
N ILE A 7 -13.72 19.24 -21.45
CA ILE A 7 -13.28 19.52 -20.08
C ILE A 7 -14.15 20.61 -19.44
N LEU A 8 -14.48 21.67 -20.17
CA LEU A 8 -15.36 22.74 -19.67
C LEU A 8 -16.76 22.22 -19.35
N ALA A 9 -17.31 21.34 -20.19
CA ALA A 9 -18.60 20.69 -19.94
C ALA A 9 -18.56 19.84 -18.66
N ILE A 10 -17.51 19.04 -18.47
CA ILE A 10 -17.32 18.23 -17.26
C ILE A 10 -17.26 19.11 -16.01
N ILE A 11 -16.51 20.22 -16.04
CA ILE A 11 -16.43 21.17 -14.93
C ILE A 11 -17.81 21.80 -14.63
N ALA A 12 -18.56 22.19 -15.67
CA ALA A 12 -19.89 22.76 -15.51
C ALA A 12 -20.87 21.76 -14.86
N ILE A 13 -20.86 20.50 -15.31
CA ILE A 13 -21.68 19.42 -14.74
C ILE A 13 -21.26 19.14 -13.28
N ALA A 14 -19.96 19.10 -13.00
CA ALA A 14 -19.44 18.86 -11.65
C ALA A 14 -19.83 19.96 -10.65
N LYS A 15 -19.99 21.22 -11.10
CA LYS A 15 -20.41 22.34 -10.24
C LYS A 15 -21.90 22.33 -9.90
N GLN A 16 -22.75 21.79 -10.77
CA GLN A 16 -24.22 21.78 -10.59
C GLN A 16 -24.83 20.45 -11.06
N PRO A 17 -24.52 19.32 -10.40
CA PRO A 17 -24.94 18.00 -10.86
C PRO A 17 -26.47 17.82 -10.85
N GLU A 18 -27.17 18.48 -9.91
CA GLU A 18 -28.64 18.45 -9.79
C GLU A 18 -29.35 19.02 -11.02
N ALA A 19 -28.81 20.09 -11.61
CA ALA A 19 -29.37 20.72 -12.81
C ALA A 19 -29.30 19.80 -14.04
N TYR A 20 -28.45 18.78 -14.00
CA TYR A 20 -28.25 17.80 -15.06
C TYR A 20 -28.73 16.40 -14.67
N GLN A 21 -29.44 16.25 -13.55
CA GLN A 21 -29.94 14.95 -13.04
C GLN A 21 -28.82 13.91 -12.86
N VAL A 22 -27.60 14.37 -12.54
CA VAL A 22 -26.44 13.51 -12.29
C VAL A 22 -26.31 13.30 -10.79
N GLU A 23 -26.32 12.04 -10.34
CA GLU A 23 -25.95 11.72 -8.96
C GLU A 23 -24.43 11.51 -8.86
N VAL A 24 -23.74 12.43 -8.18
CA VAL A 24 -22.32 12.26 -7.84
C VAL A 24 -22.23 11.59 -6.48
N LYS A 25 -21.90 10.31 -6.47
CA LYS A 25 -21.59 9.56 -5.24
C LYS A 25 -20.08 9.58 -5.03
N PRO A 26 -19.54 10.41 -4.11
CA PRO A 26 -18.12 10.36 -3.81
C PRO A 26 -17.77 8.98 -3.27
N GLU A 27 -16.71 8.37 -3.81
CA GLU A 27 -16.16 7.15 -3.24
C GLU A 27 -15.69 7.42 -1.81
N ALA A 28 -15.81 6.40 -0.95
CA ALA A 28 -15.32 6.50 0.41
C ALA A 28 -13.81 6.75 0.41
N SER A 29 -13.36 7.69 1.25
CA SER A 29 -11.94 7.99 1.40
C SER A 29 -11.15 6.72 1.70
N TRP A 30 -10.04 6.51 0.98
CA TRP A 30 -9.13 5.40 1.22
C TRP A 30 -8.58 5.49 2.66
N GLN A 31 -8.99 4.57 3.54
CA GLN A 31 -8.62 4.60 4.95
C GLN A 31 -7.37 3.75 5.20
N PHE A 32 -6.30 4.40 5.65
CA PHE A 32 -5.05 3.77 6.04
C PHE A 32 -4.47 4.48 7.24
N ASP A 33 -3.69 3.75 8.02
CA ASP A 33 -2.87 4.30 9.09
C ASP A 33 -1.40 4.37 8.66
N ARG A 34 -0.60 5.19 9.34
CA ARG A 34 0.83 5.39 9.06
C ARG A 34 1.66 5.03 10.28
N VAL A 35 2.62 4.13 10.08
CA VAL A 35 3.54 3.71 11.14
C VAL A 35 4.96 4.04 10.73
N MET A 36 5.71 4.61 11.66
CA MET A 36 7.14 4.83 11.49
C MET A 36 7.87 3.53 11.77
N VAL A 37 8.59 3.05 10.77
CA VAL A 37 9.43 1.85 10.87
C VAL A 37 10.90 2.24 10.73
N THR A 38 11.75 1.52 11.44
CA THR A 38 13.20 1.62 11.26
C THR A 38 13.60 1.10 9.90
N GLY A 39 14.62 1.73 9.32
CA GLY A 39 15.19 1.27 8.08
C GLY A 39 15.79 -0.13 8.20
N ASN A 40 16.03 -0.76 7.05
CA ASN A 40 16.58 -2.11 6.94
C ASN A 40 15.67 -3.24 7.48
N THR A 41 14.41 -2.95 7.79
CA THR A 41 13.45 -3.98 8.22
C THR A 41 12.82 -4.68 7.02
N LEU A 42 12.72 -6.01 7.08
CA LEU A 42 12.10 -6.82 6.03
C LEU A 42 10.57 -6.70 6.10
N LEU A 43 9.92 -6.55 4.94
CA LEU A 43 8.47 -6.38 4.86
C LEU A 43 7.70 -7.61 5.36
N THR A 44 8.30 -8.81 5.25
CA THR A 44 7.76 -10.05 5.81
C THR A 44 7.69 -10.01 7.34
N THR A 45 8.73 -9.52 8.01
CA THR A 45 8.77 -9.42 9.48
C THR A 45 7.71 -8.45 9.99
N ILE A 46 7.53 -7.34 9.26
CA ILE A 46 6.47 -6.37 9.53
C ILE A 46 5.10 -7.02 9.33
N ALA A 47 4.91 -7.76 8.23
CA ALA A 47 3.67 -8.46 7.94
C ALA A 47 3.33 -9.51 9.02
N ASP A 48 4.31 -10.32 9.44
CA ASP A 48 4.15 -11.32 10.50
C ASP A 48 3.76 -10.69 11.83
N THR A 49 4.37 -9.54 12.17
CA THR A 49 4.09 -8.81 13.43
C THR A 49 2.69 -8.22 13.45
N LEU A 50 2.23 -7.75 12.30
CA LEU A 50 0.89 -7.20 12.09
C LEU A 50 -0.15 -8.27 11.76
N ALA A 51 0.23 -9.56 11.71
CA ALA A 51 -0.62 -10.66 11.26
C ALA A 51 -1.29 -10.39 9.89
N LEU A 52 -0.55 -9.74 9.00
CA LEU A 52 -0.97 -9.40 7.64
C LEU A 52 -0.28 -10.29 6.61
N SER A 53 -0.90 -10.41 5.43
CA SER A 53 -0.19 -10.95 4.28
C SER A 53 0.77 -9.90 3.71
N THR A 54 1.92 -10.36 3.22
CA THR A 54 2.87 -9.51 2.50
C THR A 54 2.25 -8.86 1.27
N ASP A 55 1.39 -9.58 0.54
CA ASP A 55 0.64 -9.06 -0.61
C ASP A 55 -0.22 -7.84 -0.24
N THR A 56 -0.97 -7.93 0.87
CA THR A 56 -1.76 -6.78 1.35
C THR A 56 -0.87 -5.58 1.65
N LEU A 57 0.29 -5.82 2.26
CA LEU A 57 1.21 -4.74 2.61
C LEU A 57 1.85 -4.10 1.36
N TYR A 58 2.11 -4.86 0.30
CA TYR A 58 2.52 -4.34 -1.01
C TYR A 58 1.42 -3.51 -1.68
N ARG A 59 0.17 -3.97 -1.63
CA ARG A 59 -0.97 -3.24 -2.21
C ARG A 59 -1.17 -1.87 -1.55
N PHE A 60 -0.89 -1.76 -0.25
CA PHE A 60 -0.92 -0.48 0.46
C PHE A 60 0.33 0.38 0.26
N ASN A 61 1.45 -0.23 -0.16
CA ASN A 61 2.73 0.45 -0.37
C ASN A 61 3.35 0.15 -1.74
N PRO A 62 2.68 0.48 -2.85
CA PRO A 62 3.21 0.24 -4.20
C PRO A 62 4.48 1.06 -4.48
N GLN A 63 4.75 2.10 -3.68
CA GLN A 63 5.98 2.89 -3.77
C GLN A 63 7.24 2.15 -3.26
N LEU A 64 7.10 1.00 -2.59
CA LEU A 64 8.23 0.18 -2.15
C LEU A 64 8.72 -0.68 -3.32
N LEU A 65 9.92 -0.36 -3.83
CA LEU A 65 10.54 -1.08 -4.95
C LEU A 65 11.17 -2.42 -4.55
N SER A 66 11.38 -2.64 -3.25
CA SER A 66 12.02 -3.83 -2.70
C SER A 66 11.18 -4.39 -1.55
N SER A 67 11.41 -5.67 -1.21
CA SER A 67 10.86 -6.32 -0.01
C SER A 67 11.45 -5.81 1.30
N THR A 68 12.34 -4.83 1.25
CA THR A 68 13.02 -4.25 2.40
C THR A 68 12.70 -2.76 2.48
N VAL A 69 12.39 -2.30 3.69
CA VAL A 69 12.21 -0.89 3.98
C VAL A 69 13.55 -0.16 3.78
N PRO A 70 13.57 0.98 3.08
CA PRO A 70 14.79 1.79 2.90
C PRO A 70 15.50 2.08 4.22
N PRO A 71 16.83 2.32 4.23
CA PRO A 71 17.61 2.56 5.45
C PRO A 71 17.23 3.86 6.19
N SER A 72 16.51 4.78 5.53
CA SER A 72 15.97 5.98 6.15
C SER A 72 14.71 5.68 6.97
N SER A 73 14.33 6.58 7.87
CA SER A 73 13.03 6.53 8.52
C SER A 73 11.92 6.51 7.46
N TYR A 74 11.05 5.50 7.53
CA TYR A 74 10.03 5.28 6.50
C TYR A 74 8.65 5.21 7.12
N SER A 75 7.70 5.93 6.52
CA SER A 75 6.30 5.90 6.91
C SER A 75 5.57 4.83 6.11
N LEU A 76 5.32 3.69 6.75
CA LEU A 76 4.62 2.57 6.14
C LEU A 76 3.11 2.76 6.26
N ARG A 77 2.39 2.55 5.15
CA ARG A 77 0.92 2.57 5.15
C ARG A 77 0.39 1.19 5.51
N ILE A 78 -0.53 1.14 6.46
CA ILE A 78 -1.19 -0.11 6.87
C ILE A 78 -2.72 0.05 6.80
N PRO A 79 -3.48 -1.04 6.64
CA PRO A 79 -4.93 -1.01 6.76
C PRO A 79 -5.37 -0.42 8.11
N LYS A 80 -6.43 0.39 8.11
CA LYS A 80 -7.02 0.93 9.34
C LYS A 80 -7.56 -0.20 10.22
N GLY A 81 -7.37 -0.10 11.54
CA GLY A 81 -7.84 -1.08 12.52
C GLY A 81 -6.80 -2.11 12.95
N ILE A 82 -5.55 -1.93 12.52
CA ILE A 82 -4.43 -2.78 12.93
C ILE A 82 -3.61 -2.09 13.99
N ASP A 83 -3.22 -2.85 15.02
CA ASP A 83 -2.44 -2.34 16.14
C ASP A 83 -1.00 -2.03 15.75
N ALA A 84 -0.79 -0.82 15.23
CA ALA A 84 0.53 -0.23 14.96
C ALA A 84 1.48 -0.29 16.17
N LYS A 85 0.94 -0.36 17.40
CA LYS A 85 1.72 -0.52 18.64
C LYS A 85 2.60 -1.76 18.65
N ARG A 86 2.22 -2.82 17.92
CA ARG A 86 3.00 -4.07 17.83
C ARG A 86 4.32 -3.88 17.10
N LEU A 87 4.38 -2.95 16.14
CA LEU A 87 5.62 -2.61 15.42
C LEU A 87 6.61 -1.82 16.29
N ALA A 88 6.12 -1.00 17.22
CA ALA A 88 6.98 -0.25 18.12
C ALA A 88 7.86 -1.16 18.99
N LEU A 89 7.39 -2.37 19.31
CA LEU A 89 8.15 -3.38 20.08
C LEU A 89 9.38 -3.90 19.30
N LEU A 90 9.30 -3.97 17.97
CA LEU A 90 10.42 -4.40 17.13
C LEU A 90 11.47 -3.30 16.94
N THR A 91 11.04 -2.04 16.92
CA THR A 91 11.94 -0.89 16.79
C THR A 91 12.93 -0.77 17.96
N THR A 92 12.58 -1.29 19.14
CA THR A 92 13.43 -1.27 20.35
C THR A 92 14.41 -2.47 20.41
N GLY A 93 14.19 -3.52 19.62
CA GLY A 93 14.98 -4.74 19.64
C GLY A 93 15.69 -5.01 18.31
N GLU A 94 16.97 -4.63 18.27
CA GLU A 94 18.07 -5.14 17.44
C GLU A 94 17.79 -5.66 16.00
N SER A 95 18.50 -5.03 15.05
CA SER A 95 18.78 -5.52 13.69
C SER A 95 19.10 -7.01 13.65
N GLN A 96 18.19 -7.84 13.14
CA GLN A 96 18.50 -9.21 12.72
C GLN A 96 18.46 -9.32 11.20
N THR A 97 19.64 -9.07 10.63
CA THR A 97 19.98 -9.29 9.23
C THR A 97 20.17 -10.80 9.01
N ASP A 98 19.16 -11.50 8.50
CA ASP A 98 19.34 -12.86 7.96
C ASP A 98 18.41 -13.08 6.75
N TYR A 99 18.88 -12.70 5.56
CA TYR A 99 18.12 -12.80 4.31
C TYR A 99 18.26 -14.23 3.73
N LYS A 100 17.31 -15.11 4.07
CA LYS A 100 17.21 -16.42 3.40
C LYS A 100 16.55 -16.26 2.03
N THR A 101 17.37 -16.31 0.99
CA THR A 101 16.97 -16.39 -0.43
C THR A 101 16.00 -17.56 -0.63
N ARG A 102 14.71 -17.29 -0.83
CA ARG A 102 13.77 -18.30 -1.33
C ARG A 102 13.94 -18.41 -2.85
N ASN A 103 14.67 -19.44 -3.27
CA ASN A 103 14.70 -19.90 -4.66
C ASN A 103 13.28 -20.26 -5.12
N VAL A 104 12.68 -19.44 -5.97
CA VAL A 104 11.47 -19.81 -6.70
C VAL A 104 11.90 -20.69 -7.87
N VAL A 105 12.02 -22.00 -7.62
CA VAL A 105 12.19 -22.98 -8.70
C VAL A 105 10.92 -22.92 -9.55
N LYS A 106 11.09 -22.46 -10.79
CA LYS A 106 10.05 -22.45 -11.83
C LYS A 106 9.51 -23.88 -12.00
N LYS A 107 8.27 -24.14 -11.57
CA LYS A 107 7.50 -25.28 -12.09
C LYS A 107 7.02 -24.90 -13.50
N LYS A 108 7.61 -25.50 -14.54
CA LYS A 108 7.05 -25.51 -15.90
C LYS A 108 6.80 -26.95 -16.35
N ALA A 109 5.57 -27.14 -16.86
CA ALA A 109 5.05 -28.10 -17.85
C ALA A 109 5.15 -29.61 -17.50
N LYS A 110 4.05 -30.35 -17.31
CA LYS A 110 2.94 -30.73 -18.23
C LYS A 110 3.30 -31.92 -19.12
N GLY A 111 2.80 -33.10 -18.72
CA GLY A 111 2.16 -34.13 -19.54
C GLY A 111 2.97 -34.82 -20.64
N ASN A 112 3.15 -36.13 -20.47
CA ASN A 112 2.76 -37.11 -21.48
C ASN A 112 2.18 -38.34 -20.77
#